data_AF-A0AAW2AWB6-F1
#
_entry.id   AF-A0AAW2AWB6-F1
#
_cell.length_a   1.000
_cell.length_b   1.000
_cell.length_c   1.000
_cell.angle_alpha   90.00
_cell.angle_beta   90.00
_cell.angle_gamma   90.00
#
_symmetry.space_group_name_H-M   'P 1'
#
loop_
_entity.id
_entity.type
_entity.pdbx_description
1 polymer ?
#
loop_
_entity_poly.entity_id
_entity_poly.type
_entity_poly.pdbx_seq_one_letter_code
_entity_poly.pdbx_strand_id
1 'polypeptide(L)'
;MNDATTRFRIPALCSGERGRPTLIVTYDQLEFLLELHFSVPDMARLLGVSKSTVKRRLREYTSNCTLIACQVYSTTDYLLCMLYLFQNTFIISRVQRSRLLAMLKAVDPLGTALRGVQLNIIQRRSYCVGAPLALWHIDGNHKLINWRIVIHGGIDGYSRKIMFLRASNNNRATTVLSCFLAAVENFGLPVRVRSDKGGENVEVARFMLEHPLCGPGNYEE
;
A
#
# COMPACT_ATOMS: atom_id res chain seq x y z
N MET A 1 -39.84 25.26 -35.51
CA MET A 1 -38.60 24.47 -35.72
C MET A 1 -37.84 24.47 -34.41
N ASN A 2 -37.82 23.35 -33.70
CA ASN A 2 -36.85 23.03 -32.64
C ASN A 2 -36.89 21.50 -32.51
N ASP A 3 -35.99 20.88 -33.25
CA ASP A 3 -35.83 19.43 -33.35
C ASP A 3 -35.35 18.89 -32.01
N ALA A 4 -36.07 17.92 -31.47
CA ALA A 4 -35.78 17.32 -30.18
C ALA A 4 -34.50 16.50 -30.32
N THR A 5 -33.40 16.99 -29.71
CA THR A 5 -32.12 16.30 -29.49
C THR A 5 -32.24 14.77 -29.53
N THR A 6 -31.83 14.18 -30.65
CA THR A 6 -31.77 12.74 -30.89
C THR A 6 -30.71 12.15 -29.97
N ARG A 7 -31.07 11.84 -28.72
CA ARG A 7 -30.15 11.15 -27.80
C ARG A 7 -29.88 9.76 -28.35
N PHE A 8 -28.61 9.44 -28.60
CA PHE A 8 -28.18 8.08 -28.90
C PHE A 8 -28.68 7.15 -27.79
N ARG A 9 -29.45 6.13 -28.16
CA ARG A 9 -29.93 5.09 -27.25
C ARG A 9 -29.35 3.76 -27.68
N ILE A 10 -28.69 3.09 -26.73
CA ILE A 10 -28.17 1.74 -26.95
C ILE A 10 -29.31 0.76 -27.22
N PRO A 11 -29.18 -0.11 -28.25
CA PRO A 11 -30.19 -1.11 -28.56
C PRO A 11 -30.38 -2.09 -27.38
N ALA A 12 -31.64 -2.44 -27.14
CA ALA A 12 -32.02 -3.44 -26.15
C ALA A 12 -32.29 -4.77 -26.84
N LEU A 13 -31.70 -5.85 -26.34
CA LEU A 13 -32.04 -7.22 -26.75
C LEU A 13 -33.27 -7.68 -25.96
N CYS A 14 -34.36 -7.93 -26.68
CA CYS A 14 -35.55 -8.58 -26.14
C CYS A 14 -35.43 -10.09 -26.40
N SER A 15 -35.04 -10.87 -25.39
CA SER A 15 -34.87 -12.33 -25.50
C SER A 15 -36.19 -13.11 -25.45
N GLY A 16 -37.33 -12.44 -25.32
CA GLY A 16 -38.65 -13.08 -25.16
C GLY A 16 -38.90 -13.69 -23.76
N GLU A 17 -37.89 -13.71 -22.89
CA GLU A 17 -38.01 -14.20 -21.51
C GLU A 17 -38.57 -13.13 -20.56
N ARG A 18 -39.18 -13.56 -19.45
CA ARG A 18 -39.67 -12.67 -18.40
C ARG A 18 -38.50 -11.92 -17.76
N GLY A 19 -38.43 -10.60 -17.91
CA GLY A 19 -37.42 -9.76 -17.27
C GLY A 19 -37.19 -8.43 -17.98
N ARG A 20 -36.32 -7.59 -17.41
CA ARG A 20 -35.90 -6.32 -18.01
C ARG A 20 -35.00 -6.57 -19.23
N PRO A 21 -35.26 -5.95 -20.40
CA PRO A 21 -34.44 -6.14 -21.60
C PRO A 21 -32.95 -5.85 -21.38
N THR A 22 -32.08 -6.64 -22.00
CA THR A 22 -30.62 -6.49 -21.85
C THR A 22 -30.12 -5.42 -22.79
N LEU A 23 -29.54 -4.33 -22.26
CA LEU A 23 -28.91 -3.28 -23.07
C LEU A 23 -27.61 -3.79 -23.68
N ILE A 24 -27.45 -3.70 -25.00
CA ILE A 24 -26.29 -4.18 -25.75
C ILE A 24 -25.20 -3.11 -25.76
N VAL A 25 -24.39 -3.06 -24.70
CA VAL A 25 -23.15 -2.27 -24.69
C VAL A 25 -22.04 -3.21 -25.18
N THR A 26 -21.43 -2.94 -26.34
CA THR A 26 -20.35 -3.78 -26.86
C THR A 26 -19.02 -3.49 -26.16
N TYR A 27 -18.06 -4.40 -26.32
CA TYR A 27 -16.70 -4.23 -25.81
C TYR A 27 -16.02 -3.04 -26.51
N ASP A 28 -16.02 -3.02 -27.85
CA ASP A 28 -15.38 -1.97 -28.67
C ASP A 28 -15.88 -0.56 -28.33
N GLN A 29 -17.17 -0.42 -28.00
CA GLN A 29 -17.75 0.86 -27.58
C GLN A 29 -17.18 1.36 -26.25
N LEU A 30 -16.93 0.46 -25.31
CA LEU A 30 -16.34 0.82 -24.01
C LEU A 30 -14.83 1.04 -24.14
N GLU A 31 -14.15 0.25 -24.97
CA GLU A 31 -12.74 0.41 -25.29
C GLU A 31 -12.46 1.78 -25.92
N PHE A 32 -13.19 2.14 -26.97
CA PHE A 32 -13.06 3.46 -27.62
C PHE A 32 -13.29 4.64 -26.66
N LEU A 33 -14.28 4.54 -25.76
CA LEU A 33 -14.54 5.60 -24.78
C LEU A 33 -13.47 5.68 -23.67
N LEU A 34 -12.83 4.56 -23.34
CA LEU A 34 -11.71 4.52 -22.41
C LEU A 34 -10.44 5.10 -23.04
N GLU A 35 -10.18 4.79 -24.32
CA GLU A 35 -9.07 5.39 -25.09
C GLU A 35 -9.17 6.91 -25.18
N LEU A 36 -10.40 7.44 -25.26
CA LEU A 36 -10.66 8.88 -25.23
C LEU A 36 -10.73 9.48 -23.80
N HIS A 37 -10.37 8.70 -22.77
CA HIS A 37 -10.30 9.12 -21.37
C HIS A 37 -11.62 9.65 -20.77
N PHE A 38 -12.78 9.19 -21.25
CA PHE A 38 -14.06 9.58 -20.65
C PHE A 38 -14.26 8.97 -19.26
N SER A 39 -14.81 9.75 -18.32
CA SER A 39 -15.14 9.23 -17.00
C SER A 39 -16.37 8.32 -17.05
N VAL A 40 -16.54 7.40 -16.08
CA VAL A 40 -17.72 6.51 -16.01
C VAL A 40 -19.06 7.29 -16.02
N PRO A 41 -19.19 8.43 -15.31
CA PRO A 41 -20.34 9.32 -15.49
C PRO A 41 -20.55 9.81 -16.93
N ASP A 42 -19.48 10.14 -17.66
CA ASP A 42 -19.56 10.65 -19.03
C ASP A 42 -19.92 9.55 -20.01
N MET A 43 -19.27 8.39 -19.89
CA MET A 43 -19.64 7.19 -20.65
C MET A 43 -21.12 6.85 -20.46
N ALA A 44 -21.62 6.90 -19.23
CA ALA A 44 -23.03 6.63 -18.95
C ALA A 44 -23.98 7.63 -19.64
N ARG A 45 -23.58 8.92 -19.68
CA ARG A 45 -24.33 9.97 -20.39
C ARG A 45 -24.30 9.78 -21.90
N LEU A 46 -23.13 9.49 -22.47
CA LEU A 46 -22.93 9.29 -23.91
C LEU A 46 -23.64 8.04 -24.43
N LEU A 47 -23.60 6.95 -23.66
CA LEU A 47 -24.22 5.67 -24.00
C LEU A 47 -25.73 5.63 -23.64
N GLY A 48 -26.24 6.65 -22.94
CA GLY A 48 -27.64 6.70 -22.52
C GLY A 48 -28.03 5.58 -21.53
N VAL A 49 -27.08 5.10 -20.73
CA VAL A 49 -27.27 4.00 -19.77
C VAL A 49 -26.94 4.42 -18.33
N SER A 50 -27.32 3.60 -17.36
CA SER A 50 -26.94 3.86 -15.96
C SER A 50 -25.44 3.68 -15.73
N LYS A 51 -24.85 4.45 -14.81
CA LYS A 51 -23.46 4.24 -14.33
C LYS A 51 -23.22 2.79 -13.90
N SER A 52 -24.23 2.16 -13.30
CA SER A 52 -24.20 0.76 -12.87
C SER A 52 -24.09 -0.21 -14.05
N THR A 53 -24.71 0.10 -15.19
CA THR A 53 -24.61 -0.69 -16.42
C THR A 53 -23.20 -0.64 -16.99
N VAL A 54 -22.59 0.55 -17.07
CA VAL A 54 -21.20 0.72 -17.51
C VAL A 54 -20.25 -0.04 -16.60
N LYS A 55 -20.36 0.14 -15.28
CA LYS A 55 -19.54 -0.58 -14.30
C LYS A 55 -19.70 -2.10 -14.38
N ARG A 56 -20.92 -2.59 -14.61
CA ARG A 56 -21.19 -4.04 -14.76
C ARG A 56 -20.52 -4.59 -16.02
N ARG A 57 -20.69 -3.93 -17.16
CA ARG A 57 -20.10 -4.34 -18.45
C ARG A 57 -18.59 -4.30 -18.44
N LEU A 58 -18.00 -3.24 -17.86
CA LEU A 58 -16.57 -3.16 -17.64
C LEU A 58 -16.06 -4.34 -16.81
N ARG A 59 -16.78 -4.77 -15.75
CA ARG A 59 -16.43 -5.96 -14.95
C ARG A 59 -16.56 -7.27 -15.74
N GLU A 60 -17.62 -7.43 -16.53
CA GLU A 60 -17.82 -8.62 -17.37
C GLU A 60 -16.69 -8.76 -18.40
N TYR A 61 -16.28 -7.66 -19.03
CA TYR A 61 -15.18 -7.67 -20.00
C TYR A 61 -13.80 -7.76 -19.34
N THR A 62 -13.57 -7.13 -18.18
CA THR A 62 -12.31 -7.31 -17.42
C THR A 62 -12.17 -8.70 -16.80
N SER A 63 -13.28 -9.44 -16.61
CA SER A 63 -13.22 -10.84 -16.18
C SER A 63 -12.70 -11.77 -17.29
N ASN A 64 -12.94 -11.40 -18.56
CA ASN A 64 -12.46 -12.12 -19.74
C ASN A 64 -11.13 -11.62 -20.31
N CYS A 65 -10.65 -10.45 -19.89
CA CYS A 65 -9.45 -9.83 -20.46
C CYS A 65 -8.28 -9.81 -19.48
N THR A 66 -7.30 -10.64 -19.77
CA THR A 66 -6.02 -10.74 -19.06
C THR A 66 -5.08 -9.55 -19.27
N LEU A 67 -5.41 -8.54 -20.08
CA LEU A 67 -4.42 -7.54 -20.54
C LEU A 67 -4.87 -6.06 -20.55
N ILE A 68 -6.16 -5.72 -20.44
CA ILE A 68 -6.61 -4.33 -20.71
C ILE A 68 -6.38 -3.37 -19.52
N ALA A 69 -6.28 -3.88 -18.29
CA ALA A 69 -5.91 -3.02 -17.17
C ALA A 69 -4.46 -2.47 -17.28
N CYS A 70 -3.65 -2.98 -18.22
CA CYS A 70 -2.28 -2.53 -18.44
C CYS A 70 -2.12 -1.53 -19.61
N GLN A 71 -3.12 -1.37 -20.50
CA GLN A 71 -2.99 -0.51 -21.68
C GLN A 71 -3.71 0.85 -21.59
N VAL A 72 -4.49 1.08 -20.53
CA VAL A 72 -5.33 2.31 -20.41
C VAL A 72 -4.72 3.41 -19.52
N TYR A 73 -3.59 3.14 -18.85
CA TYR A 73 -3.02 4.10 -17.90
C TYR A 73 -1.72 4.69 -18.45
N SER A 74 -1.78 5.99 -18.78
CA SER A 74 -0.59 6.80 -19.02
C SER A 74 0.38 6.67 -17.85
N THR A 75 1.66 6.84 -18.15
CA THR A 75 2.85 6.61 -17.32
C THR A 75 2.81 7.22 -15.90
N THR A 76 1.86 8.10 -15.62
CA THR A 76 1.65 8.78 -14.33
C THR A 76 0.81 7.99 -13.32
N ASP A 77 -0.04 7.05 -13.74
CA ASP A 77 -0.92 6.28 -12.83
C ASP A 77 -0.31 4.95 -12.32
N TYR A 78 0.93 4.66 -12.72
CA TYR A 78 1.75 3.61 -12.12
C TYR A 78 1.86 3.75 -10.60
N LEU A 79 2.06 4.99 -10.14
CA LEU A 79 2.10 5.32 -8.73
C LEU A 79 0.75 5.11 -8.06
N LEU A 80 -0.36 5.45 -8.71
CA LEU A 80 -1.68 5.30 -8.14
C LEU A 80 -2.07 3.82 -8.00
N CYS A 81 -1.80 2.99 -9.02
CA CYS A 81 -2.04 1.55 -8.95
C CYS A 81 -1.13 0.88 -7.90
N MET A 82 0.16 1.24 -7.86
CA MET A 82 1.08 0.74 -6.84
C MET A 82 0.71 1.23 -5.44
N LEU A 83 0.29 2.49 -5.26
CA LEU A 83 -0.20 3.04 -3.98
C LEU A 83 -1.51 2.39 -3.55
N TYR A 84 -2.45 2.17 -4.47
CA TYR A 84 -3.73 1.49 -4.16
C TYR A 84 -3.50 0.04 -3.76
N LEU A 85 -2.57 -0.66 -4.40
CA LEU A 85 -2.19 -2.03 -4.08
C LEU A 85 -1.37 -2.11 -2.77
N PHE A 86 -0.43 -1.17 -2.53
CA PHE A 86 0.38 -1.16 -1.31
C PHE A 86 -0.41 -0.72 -0.07
N GLN A 87 -1.30 0.26 -0.18
CA GLN A 87 -2.11 0.74 0.94
C GLN A 87 -3.29 -0.20 1.26
N ASN A 88 -3.80 -0.95 0.28
CA ASN A 88 -4.83 -1.97 0.49
C ASN A 88 -4.24 -3.38 0.38
N THR A 89 -3.54 -3.82 1.43
CA THR A 89 -3.13 -5.22 1.64
C THR A 89 -4.28 -6.23 1.47
N PHE A 90 -5.53 -5.75 1.57
CA PHE A 90 -6.74 -6.55 1.38
C PHE A 90 -7.02 -6.98 -0.06
N ILE A 91 -6.67 -6.18 -1.09
CA ILE A 91 -6.95 -6.55 -2.50
C ILE A 91 -5.89 -7.53 -3.03
N ILE A 92 -4.63 -7.38 -2.58
CA ILE A 92 -3.53 -8.31 -2.92
C ILE A 92 -3.83 -9.72 -2.42
N SER A 93 -4.58 -9.88 -1.32
CA SER A 93 -4.91 -11.19 -0.76
C SER A 93 -5.83 -12.05 -1.63
N ARG A 94 -6.54 -11.46 -2.62
CA ARG A 94 -7.51 -12.16 -3.48
C ARG A 94 -7.00 -12.49 -4.87
N VAL A 95 -5.83 -12.00 -5.25
CA VAL A 95 -5.21 -12.31 -6.55
C VAL A 95 -4.19 -13.42 -6.34
N GLN A 96 -4.30 -14.50 -7.12
CA GLN A 96 -3.34 -15.59 -7.05
C GLN A 96 -1.93 -15.04 -7.30
N ARG A 97 -0.97 -15.40 -6.44
CA ARG A 97 0.42 -14.94 -6.52
C ARG A 97 1.03 -15.11 -7.91
N SER A 98 0.69 -16.20 -8.61
CA SER A 98 1.12 -16.46 -9.99
C SER A 98 0.72 -15.35 -10.97
N ARG A 99 -0.51 -14.83 -10.86
CA ARG A 99 -1.01 -13.74 -11.71
C ARG A 99 -0.29 -12.44 -11.42
N LEU A 100 -0.07 -12.13 -10.15
CA LEU A 100 0.68 -10.93 -9.74
C LEU A 100 2.12 -10.97 -10.25
N LEU A 101 2.78 -12.14 -10.18
CA LEU A 101 4.12 -12.34 -10.72
C LEU A 101 4.16 -12.27 -12.25
N ALA A 102 3.14 -12.79 -12.95
CA ALA A 102 3.03 -12.68 -14.40
C ALA A 102 2.86 -11.21 -14.84
N MET A 103 2.04 -10.44 -14.12
CA MET A 103 1.87 -9.00 -14.37
C MET A 103 3.16 -8.23 -14.11
N LEU A 104 3.86 -8.50 -13.00
CA LEU A 104 5.17 -7.89 -12.73
C LEU A 104 6.21 -8.22 -13.81
N LYS A 105 6.23 -9.45 -14.32
CA LYS A 105 7.10 -9.83 -15.45
C LYS A 105 6.73 -9.12 -16.76
N ALA A 106 5.45 -8.88 -17.02
CA ALA A 106 5.01 -8.17 -18.21
C ALA A 106 5.33 -6.68 -18.13
N VAL A 107 5.16 -6.08 -16.95
CA VAL A 107 5.35 -4.65 -16.69
C VAL A 107 6.84 -4.29 -16.54
N ASP A 108 7.60 -5.10 -15.81
CA ASP A 108 9.03 -4.88 -15.54
C ASP A 108 9.80 -6.20 -15.71
N PRO A 109 9.94 -6.70 -16.96
CA PRO A 109 10.66 -7.94 -17.23
C PRO A 109 12.13 -7.86 -16.81
N LEU A 110 12.77 -6.71 -17.08
CA LEU A 110 14.17 -6.48 -16.75
C LEU A 110 14.38 -6.40 -15.24
N GLY A 111 13.65 -5.55 -14.52
CA GLY A 111 13.82 -5.42 -13.07
C GLY A 111 13.33 -6.66 -12.31
N THR A 112 12.38 -7.45 -12.86
CA THR A 112 12.03 -8.77 -12.31
C THR A 112 13.16 -9.78 -12.53
N ALA A 113 13.79 -9.81 -13.71
CA ALA A 113 14.96 -10.63 -13.97
C ALA A 113 16.14 -10.22 -13.07
N LEU A 114 16.47 -8.92 -13.00
CA LEU A 114 17.54 -8.39 -12.15
C LEU A 114 17.31 -8.70 -10.66
N ARG A 115 16.06 -8.64 -10.16
CA ARG A 115 15.72 -9.09 -8.80
C ARG A 115 15.86 -10.61 -8.63
N GLY A 116 15.46 -11.39 -9.62
CA GLY A 116 15.55 -12.85 -9.63
C GLY A 116 16.99 -13.37 -9.65
N VAL A 117 17.89 -12.69 -10.36
CA VAL A 117 19.34 -12.98 -10.39
C VAL A 117 20.09 -12.24 -9.27
N GLN A 118 19.37 -11.65 -8.31
CA GLN A 118 19.93 -10.88 -7.18
C GLN A 118 20.86 -9.71 -7.58
N LEU A 119 20.81 -9.24 -8.83
CA LEU A 119 21.56 -8.09 -9.32
C LEU A 119 21.01 -6.75 -8.80
N ASN A 120 19.74 -6.73 -8.36
CA ASN A 120 19.20 -5.64 -7.54
C ASN A 120 19.58 -5.82 -6.06
N ILE A 121 20.88 -5.90 -5.79
CA ILE A 121 21.42 -5.63 -4.45
C ILE A 121 21.07 -4.17 -4.19
N ILE A 122 20.02 -3.92 -3.39
CA ILE A 122 19.75 -2.58 -2.87
C ILE A 122 21.08 -2.09 -2.31
N GLN A 123 21.69 -1.08 -2.93
CA GLN A 123 22.92 -0.48 -2.42
C GLN A 123 22.57 0.25 -1.13
N ARG A 124 22.60 -0.50 -0.03
CA ARG A 124 22.39 0.05 1.30
C ARG A 124 23.53 1.00 1.57
N ARG A 125 23.19 2.26 1.85
CA ARG A 125 24.18 3.24 2.33
C ARG A 125 24.89 2.64 3.54
N SER A 126 26.21 2.85 3.62
CA SER A 126 26.94 2.47 4.83
C SER A 126 26.34 3.24 6.00
N TYR A 127 25.77 2.51 6.96
CA TYR A 127 25.18 3.08 8.16
C TYR A 127 26.11 2.78 9.33
N CYS A 128 26.79 3.82 9.80
CA CYS A 128 27.76 3.74 10.89
C CYS A 128 27.25 4.52 12.10
N VAL A 129 27.40 3.92 13.28
CA VAL A 129 27.19 4.56 14.59
C VAL A 129 28.54 4.52 15.31
N GLY A 130 28.84 5.52 16.15
CA GLY A 130 30.19 5.68 16.72
C GLY A 130 30.58 4.62 17.77
N ALA A 131 29.63 4.04 18.48
CA ALA A 131 29.88 3.08 19.56
C ALA A 131 28.60 2.28 19.93
N PRO A 132 28.72 1.12 20.61
CA PRO A 132 27.60 0.48 21.29
C PRO A 132 26.89 1.46 22.24
N LEU A 133 25.56 1.33 22.39
CA LEU A 133 24.71 2.20 23.22
C LEU A 133 24.66 3.67 22.77
N ALA A 134 25.39 4.09 21.73
CA ALA A 134 25.34 5.48 21.27
C ALA A 134 24.00 5.84 20.60
N LEU A 135 23.31 4.86 20.02
CA LEU A 135 22.02 5.03 19.38
C LEU A 135 21.24 3.72 19.35
N TRP A 136 20.05 3.70 19.93
CA TRP A 136 19.08 2.62 19.70
C TRP A 136 18.03 3.03 18.67
N HIS A 137 17.59 2.07 17.86
CA HIS A 137 16.43 2.21 16.98
C HIS A 137 15.27 1.43 17.56
N ILE A 138 14.11 2.06 17.68
CA ILE A 138 12.86 1.42 18.10
C ILE A 138 11.90 1.43 16.91
N ASP A 139 11.24 0.30 16.69
CA ASP A 139 10.27 0.12 15.61
C ASP A 139 9.15 -0.86 16.01
N GLY A 140 7.97 -0.67 15.44
CA GLY A 140 6.78 -1.49 15.63
C GLY A 140 6.37 -2.20 14.34
N ASN A 141 6.31 -3.53 14.36
CA ASN A 141 5.81 -4.31 13.21
C ASN A 141 4.31 -4.60 13.36
N HIS A 142 3.51 -3.97 12.50
CA HIS A 142 2.04 -4.03 12.49
C HIS A 142 1.46 -5.01 11.45
N LYS A 143 2.28 -5.82 10.77
CA LYS A 143 1.80 -6.75 9.74
C LYS A 143 0.79 -7.78 10.25
N LEU A 144 0.82 -8.07 11.55
CA LEU A 144 -0.06 -9.03 12.21
C LEU A 144 -1.20 -8.39 13.00
N ILE A 145 -1.49 -7.11 12.78
CA ILE A 145 -2.48 -6.35 13.56
C ILE A 145 -3.90 -6.92 13.45
N ASN A 146 -4.24 -7.60 12.34
CA ASN A 146 -5.53 -8.28 12.15
C ASN A 146 -5.75 -9.43 13.15
N TRP A 147 -4.68 -10.03 13.65
CA TRP A 147 -4.72 -11.03 14.73
C TRP A 147 -4.51 -10.40 16.10
N ARG A 148 -4.54 -9.07 16.19
CA ARG A 148 -4.20 -8.29 17.39
C ARG A 148 -2.81 -8.64 17.89
N ILE A 149 -1.84 -8.78 16.99
CA ILE A 149 -0.43 -8.98 17.35
C ILE A 149 0.36 -7.81 16.81
N VAL A 150 1.04 -7.11 17.70
CA VAL A 150 2.00 -6.05 17.41
C VAL A 150 3.35 -6.49 17.96
N ILE A 151 4.40 -6.41 17.14
CA ILE A 151 5.76 -6.77 17.59
C ILE A 151 6.55 -5.48 17.78
N HIS A 152 6.96 -5.22 19.01
CA HIS A 152 7.81 -4.10 19.40
C HIS A 152 9.26 -4.54 19.41
N GLY A 153 10.13 -3.81 18.74
CA GLY A 153 11.54 -4.14 18.65
C GLY A 153 12.44 -2.94 18.92
N GLY A 154 13.55 -3.18 19.61
CA GLY A 154 14.63 -2.23 19.77
C GLY A 154 15.96 -2.86 19.36
N ILE A 155 16.77 -2.16 18.57
CA ILE A 155 18.10 -2.62 18.16
C ILE A 155 19.18 -1.58 18.47
N ASP A 156 20.37 -2.03 18.80
CA ASP A 156 21.54 -1.17 18.89
C ASP A 156 22.07 -0.81 17.49
N GLY A 157 22.26 0.48 17.24
CA GLY A 157 22.63 1.01 15.93
C GLY A 157 24.06 0.66 15.51
N TYR A 158 24.95 0.39 16.46
CA TYR A 158 26.35 -0.01 16.21
C TYR A 158 26.47 -1.52 15.96
N SER A 159 26.12 -2.33 16.95
CA SER A 159 26.31 -3.78 16.93
C SER A 159 25.21 -4.55 16.20
N ARG A 160 24.06 -3.91 15.92
CA ARG A 160 22.83 -4.54 15.43
C ARG A 160 22.24 -5.58 16.37
N LYS A 161 22.70 -5.62 17.62
CA LYS A 161 22.13 -6.49 18.67
C LYS A 161 20.68 -6.09 18.93
N ILE A 162 19.81 -7.09 19.04
CA ILE A 162 18.42 -6.91 19.46
C ILE A 162 18.41 -6.66 20.96
N MET A 163 17.98 -5.48 21.37
CA MET A 163 17.91 -5.06 22.77
C MET A 163 16.61 -5.53 23.42
N PHE A 164 15.52 -5.51 22.66
CA PHE A 164 14.29 -6.19 23.01
C PHE A 164 13.49 -6.54 21.76
N LEU A 165 12.69 -7.59 21.86
CA LEU A 165 11.70 -7.98 20.86
C LEU A 165 10.51 -8.60 21.58
N ARG A 166 9.35 -7.94 21.55
CA ARG A 166 8.17 -8.38 22.28
C ARG A 166 6.92 -8.34 21.41
N ALA A 167 6.23 -9.48 21.32
CA ALA A 167 4.88 -9.52 20.79
C ALA A 167 3.88 -9.12 21.89
N SER A 168 2.97 -8.21 21.56
CA SER A 168 1.89 -7.76 22.44
C SER A 168 0.57 -7.71 21.69
N ASN A 169 -0.52 -7.58 22.44
CA ASN A 169 -1.86 -7.45 21.88
C ASN A 169 -2.32 -6.00 21.68
N ASN A 170 -1.42 -5.03 21.86
CA ASN A 170 -1.72 -3.60 21.83
C ASN A 170 -0.48 -2.78 21.45
N ASN A 171 -0.71 -1.56 20.93
CA ASN A 171 0.32 -0.59 20.57
C ASN A 171 0.36 0.59 21.56
N ARG A 172 0.21 0.32 22.86
CA ARG A 172 0.20 1.38 23.89
C ARG A 172 1.61 1.86 24.20
N ALA A 173 1.76 3.15 24.49
CA ALA A 173 3.05 3.73 24.86
C ALA A 173 3.66 3.09 26.11
N THR A 174 2.82 2.77 27.10
CA THR A 174 3.24 2.04 28.32
C THR A 174 3.85 0.68 28.02
N THR A 175 3.33 -0.03 27.02
CA THR A 175 3.87 -1.33 26.62
C THR A 175 5.27 -1.17 26.03
N VAL A 176 5.46 -0.21 25.13
CA VAL A 176 6.76 0.09 24.53
C VAL A 176 7.76 0.53 25.59
N LEU A 177 7.36 1.46 26.47
CA LEU A 177 8.19 1.93 27.58
C LEU A 177 8.61 0.77 28.49
N SER A 178 7.70 -0.14 28.85
CA SER A 178 8.05 -1.29 29.69
C SER A 178 9.10 -2.20 29.04
N CYS A 179 9.03 -2.40 27.72
CA CYS A 179 10.03 -3.18 26.99
C CYS A 179 11.39 -2.47 26.96
N PHE A 180 11.35 -1.15 26.75
CA PHE A 180 12.53 -0.31 26.73
C PHE A 180 13.24 -0.32 28.10
N LEU A 181 12.51 -0.09 29.20
CA LEU A 181 13.09 -0.09 30.55
C LEU A 181 13.67 -1.45 30.93
N ALA A 182 12.99 -2.55 30.60
CA ALA A 182 13.53 -3.89 30.81
C ALA A 182 14.83 -4.12 30.02
N ALA A 183 14.95 -3.57 28.81
CA ALA A 183 16.19 -3.65 28.04
C ALA A 183 17.28 -2.76 28.65
N VAL A 184 16.95 -1.55 29.12
CA VAL A 184 17.88 -0.64 29.78
C VAL A 184 18.44 -1.26 31.06
N GLU A 185 17.62 -1.95 31.83
CA GLU A 185 18.07 -2.68 33.03
C GLU A 185 19.11 -3.76 32.70
N ASN A 186 18.94 -4.46 31.57
CA ASN A 186 19.83 -5.54 31.16
C ASN A 186 21.09 -5.07 30.44
N PHE A 187 21.02 -3.98 29.67
CA PHE A 187 22.08 -3.58 28.73
C PHE A 187 22.65 -2.17 28.95
N GLY A 188 22.04 -1.39 29.85
CA GLY A 188 22.37 0.02 30.08
C GLY A 188 21.55 0.98 29.23
N LEU A 189 21.58 2.25 29.63
CA LEU A 189 20.85 3.33 28.97
C LEU A 189 21.57 3.76 27.68
N PRO A 190 20.89 3.82 26.53
CA PRO A 190 21.49 4.39 25.32
C PRO A 190 21.64 5.91 25.45
N VAL A 191 22.61 6.49 24.73
CA VAL A 191 22.79 7.95 24.66
C VAL A 191 21.64 8.60 23.90
N ARG A 192 21.15 7.94 22.84
CA ARG A 192 20.07 8.43 21.99
C ARG A 192 19.14 7.29 21.58
N VAL A 193 17.89 7.64 21.35
CA VAL A 193 16.90 6.74 20.76
C VAL A 193 16.35 7.39 19.49
N ARG A 194 16.24 6.60 18.42
CA ARG A 194 15.57 6.99 17.18
C ARG A 194 14.34 6.12 16.98
N SER A 195 13.24 6.78 16.70
CA SER A 195 11.92 6.20 16.48
C SER A 195 11.21 7.02 15.41
N ASP A 196 10.19 6.46 14.78
CA ASP A 196 9.22 7.25 14.03
C ASP A 196 8.37 8.12 14.97
N LYS A 197 7.56 9.01 14.38
CA LYS A 197 6.63 9.88 15.12
C LYS A 197 5.33 9.10 15.45
N GLY A 198 5.48 7.99 16.18
CA GLY A 198 4.39 7.15 16.65
C GLY A 198 3.90 7.55 18.04
N GLY A 199 2.59 7.46 18.29
CA GLY A 199 1.99 7.72 19.60
C GLY A 199 2.46 6.72 20.67
N GLU A 200 2.85 5.52 20.25
CA GLU A 200 3.42 4.46 21.08
C GLU A 200 4.83 4.79 21.59
N ASN A 201 5.55 5.69 20.93
CA ASN A 201 6.93 6.01 21.30
C ASN A 201 7.04 7.24 22.22
N VAL A 202 5.91 7.91 22.48
CA VAL A 202 5.85 9.16 23.28
C VAL A 202 6.40 8.97 24.70
N GLU A 203 6.10 7.85 25.35
CA GLU A 203 6.56 7.61 26.72
C GLU A 203 8.07 7.31 26.80
N VAL A 204 8.63 6.62 25.80
CA VAL A 204 10.08 6.44 25.70
C VAL A 204 10.76 7.78 25.44
N ALA A 205 10.20 8.61 24.55
CA ALA A 205 10.73 9.94 24.28
C ALA A 205 10.72 10.83 25.53
N ARG A 206 9.61 10.82 26.29
CA ARG A 206 9.51 11.54 27.57
C ARG A 206 10.56 11.05 28.56
N PHE A 207 10.67 9.73 28.74
CA PHE A 207 11.65 9.14 29.64
C PHE A 207 13.08 9.55 29.28
N MET A 208 13.46 9.49 28.00
CA MET A 208 14.79 9.89 27.53
C MET A 208 15.07 11.38 27.73
N LEU A 209 14.07 12.25 27.56
CA LEU A 209 14.19 13.70 27.77
C LEU A 209 14.32 14.08 29.26
N GLU A 210 13.64 13.35 30.13
CA GLU A 210 13.62 13.61 31.58
C GLU A 210 14.80 12.96 32.31
N HIS A 211 15.51 12.02 31.67
CA HIS A 211 16.58 11.26 32.33
C HIS A 211 17.80 12.14 32.64
N PRO A 212 18.30 12.19 33.89
CA PRO A 212 19.45 13.03 34.27
C PRO A 212 20.75 12.82 33.48
N LEU A 213 20.90 11.65 32.85
CA LEU A 213 22.09 11.29 32.06
C LEU A 213 21.98 11.71 30.58
N CYS A 214 20.79 12.13 30.15
CA CYS A 214 20.57 12.79 28.86
C CYS A 214 20.63 14.32 29.07
N GLY A 215 21.85 14.86 29.15
CA GLY A 215 22.05 16.31 29.16
C GLY A 215 21.66 16.98 27.82
N PRO A 216 21.41 18.30 27.81
CA PRO A 216 20.76 19.05 26.72
C PRO A 216 21.68 19.36 25.51
N GLY A 217 22.54 18.42 25.13
CA GLY A 217 23.41 18.56 23.96
C GLY A 217 23.04 17.52 22.91
N ASN A 218 22.82 17.94 21.66
CA ASN A 218 22.68 17.12 20.44
C ASN A 218 21.25 16.90 19.89
N TYR A 219 20.36 17.88 20.03
CA TYR A 219 19.30 18.10 19.03
C TYR A 219 19.84 19.09 17.99
N GLU A 220 20.55 18.60 16.98
CA GLU A 220 20.71 19.34 15.73
C GLU A 220 19.62 18.91 14.75
N GLU A 221 19.01 19.91 14.12
CA GLU A 221 17.85 19.88 13.22
C GLU A 221 18.00 18.97 11.99
#